data_AF-A0A7G8TA44-F1
#
_entry.id   AF-A0A7G8TA44-F1
#
_cell.length_a   1.000
_cell.length_b   1.000
_cell.length_c   1.000
_cell.angle_alpha   90.00
_cell.angle_beta   90.00
_cell.angle_gamma   90.00
#
_symmetry.space_group_name_H-M   'P 1'
#
loop_
_entity.id
_entity.type
_entity.pdbx_description
1 polymer ?
#
loop_
_entity_poly.entity_id
_entity_poly.type
_entity_poly.pdbx_seq_one_letter_code
_entity_poly.pdbx_strand_id
1 'polypeptide(L)'
;MNLLEALMILCFGLSWLISIYRSYTARTAKGKSLFFEVFLWIGYVFGIIREFMQFSSGEGLDFLFYLGWIFYFLNIAEITIDMVLYVRNVRLDRERETKLENEVAKEENAID
;
A
#
# COMPACT_ATOMS: atom_id res chain seq x y z
N MET A 1 15.77 -18.16 -3.59
CA MET A 1 15.84 -16.76 -3.11
C MET A 1 17.29 -16.29 -3.01
N ASN A 2 17.68 -15.28 -3.78
CA ASN A 2 19.04 -14.69 -3.69
C ASN A 2 19.07 -13.53 -2.68
N LEU A 3 20.24 -13.22 -2.12
CA LEU A 3 20.41 -12.09 -1.17
C LEU A 3 19.85 -10.76 -1.71
N LEU A 4 20.07 -10.49 -3.00
CA LEU A 4 19.58 -9.27 -3.66
C LEU A 4 18.06 -9.21 -3.73
N GLU A 5 17.39 -10.35 -3.88
CA GLU A 5 15.94 -10.43 -3.90
C GLU A 5 15.34 -10.19 -2.52
N ALA A 6 15.94 -10.78 -1.47
CA ALA A 6 15.55 -10.50 -0.09
C ALA A 6 15.74 -9.02 0.28
N LEU A 7 16.86 -8.41 -0.13
CA LEU A 7 17.12 -6.98 0.07
C LEU A 7 16.11 -6.10 -0.67
N MET A 8 15.75 -6.45 -1.90
CA MET A 8 14.75 -5.72 -2.67
C MET A 8 13.39 -5.72 -1.95
N ILE A 9 12.92 -6.89 -1.49
CA ILE A 9 11.64 -7.02 -0.78
C ILE A 9 11.66 -6.26 0.55
N LEU A 10 12.79 -6.28 1.25
CA LEU A 10 12.99 -5.56 2.51
C LEU A 10 12.96 -4.04 2.29
N CYS A 11 13.66 -3.53 1.28
CA CYS A 11 13.60 -2.12 0.89
C CYS A 11 12.19 -1.70 0.46
N PHE A 12 11.45 -2.58 -0.21
CA PHE A 12 10.05 -2.33 -0.54
C PHE A 12 9.20 -2.17 0.73
N GLY A 13 9.27 -3.11 1.68
CA GLY A 13 8.50 -3.03 2.94
C GLY A 13 8.78 -1.75 3.73
N LEU A 14 10.05 -1.34 3.80
CA LEU A 14 10.41 -0.06 4.44
C LEU A 14 9.77 1.16 3.75
N SER A 15 9.62 1.14 2.42
CA SER A 15 8.92 2.21 1.70
C SER A 15 7.43 2.30 2.09
N TRP A 16 6.80 1.15 2.37
CA TRP A 16 5.40 1.08 2.80
C TRP A 16 5.20 1.60 4.22
N LEU A 17 6.11 1.31 5.17
CA LEU A 17 6.07 1.91 6.50
C LEU A 17 6.08 3.45 6.46
N ILE A 18 6.92 4.02 5.60
CA ILE A 18 6.97 5.47 5.38
C ILE A 18 5.67 5.96 4.74
N SER A 19 5.15 5.22 3.76
CA SER A 19 3.89 5.53 3.06
C SER A 19 2.70 5.57 4.01
N ILE A 20 2.56 4.55 4.87
CA ILE A 20 1.53 4.42 5.91
C ILE A 20 1.68 5.55 6.93
N TYR A 21 2.91 5.83 7.40
CA TYR A 21 3.17 6.89 8.37
C TYR A 21 2.74 8.26 7.83
N ARG A 22 3.06 8.56 6.56
CA ARG A 22 2.60 9.79 5.90
C ARG A 22 1.09 9.81 5.72
N SER A 23 0.49 8.70 5.28
CA SER A 23 -0.97 8.58 5.12
C SER A 23 -1.70 8.83 6.43
N TYR A 24 -1.21 8.26 7.53
CA TYR A 24 -1.76 8.45 8.87
C TYR A 24 -1.61 9.89 9.38
N THR A 25 -0.44 10.50 9.18
CA THR A 25 -0.14 11.86 9.67
C THR A 25 -0.85 12.94 8.85
N ALA A 26 -0.87 12.79 7.52
CA ALA A 26 -1.44 13.79 6.62
C ALA A 26 -2.98 13.86 6.70
N ARG A 27 -3.66 12.76 7.09
CA ARG A 27 -5.14 12.66 7.11
C ARG A 27 -5.79 13.17 5.82
N THR A 28 -5.10 12.97 4.70
CA THR A 28 -5.58 13.26 3.35
C THR A 28 -5.01 12.20 2.41
N ALA A 29 -5.81 11.81 1.42
CA ALA A 29 -5.44 10.87 0.36
C ALA A 29 -4.94 11.59 -0.91
N LYS A 30 -4.91 12.93 -0.92
CA LYS A 30 -4.50 13.73 -2.08
C LYS A 30 -3.04 13.47 -2.44
N GLY A 31 -2.80 13.08 -3.70
CA GLY A 31 -1.46 12.86 -4.26
C GLY A 31 -0.93 11.42 -4.17
N LYS A 32 -1.69 10.48 -3.59
CA LYS A 32 -1.32 9.06 -3.50
C LYS A 32 -2.10 8.24 -4.53
N SER A 33 -1.38 7.44 -5.33
CA SER A 33 -1.97 6.69 -6.45
C SER A 33 -2.25 5.24 -6.04
N LEU A 34 -3.50 4.94 -5.69
CA LEU A 34 -3.95 3.56 -5.44
C LEU A 34 -3.68 2.62 -6.61
N PHE A 35 -3.77 3.12 -7.85
CA PHE A 35 -3.54 2.32 -9.05
C PHE A 35 -2.12 1.75 -9.08
N PHE A 36 -1.12 2.54 -8.67
CA PHE A 36 0.26 2.06 -8.57
C PHE A 36 0.41 0.97 -7.51
N GLU A 37 -0.25 1.15 -6.37
CA GLU A 37 -0.25 0.20 -5.24
C GLU A 37 -0.92 -1.13 -5.61
N VAL A 38 -2.05 -1.09 -6.32
CA VAL A 38 -2.72 -2.29 -6.84
C VAL A 38 -1.83 -3.02 -7.85
N PHE A 39 -1.12 -2.28 -8.72
CA PHE A 39 -0.20 -2.88 -9.67
C PHE A 39 0.97 -3.60 -8.98
N LEU A 40 1.51 -2.99 -7.92
CA LEU A 40 2.52 -3.62 -7.06
C LEU A 40 1.96 -4.87 -6.36
N TRP A 41 0.73 -4.81 -5.85
CA TRP A 41 0.06 -5.95 -5.22
C TRP A 41 -0.07 -7.13 -6.19
N ILE A 42 -0.50 -6.87 -7.42
CA ILE A 42 -0.58 -7.89 -8.49
C ILE A 42 0.81 -8.44 -8.82
N GLY A 43 1.83 -7.59 -8.92
CA GLY A 43 3.22 -8.01 -9.11
C GLY A 43 3.71 -8.94 -8.00
N TYR A 44 3.35 -8.64 -6.75
CA TYR A 44 3.64 -9.49 -5.59
C TYR A 44 2.97 -10.87 -5.71
N VAL A 45 1.71 -10.95 -6.17
CA VAL A 45 1.03 -12.24 -6.40
C VAL A 45 1.78 -13.07 -7.45
N PHE A 46 2.22 -12.48 -8.55
CA PHE A 46 3.04 -13.18 -9.55
C PHE A 46 4.39 -13.64 -8.98
N GLY A 47 5.01 -12.85 -8.11
CA GLY A 47 6.22 -13.22 -7.40
C GLY A 47 6.04 -14.43 -6.47
N ILE A 48 4.92 -14.50 -5.75
CA ILE A 48 4.55 -15.67 -4.92
C ILE A 48 4.36 -16.91 -5.80
N ILE A 49 3.70 -16.78 -6.96
CA ILE A 49 3.53 -17.91 -7.89
C ILE A 49 4.88 -18.44 -8.37
N ARG A 50 5.82 -17.54 -8.72
CA ARG A 50 7.20 -17.92 -9.09
C ARG A 50 7.89 -18.69 -7.97
N GLU A 51 7.78 -18.21 -6.73
CA GLU A 51 8.40 -18.83 -5.57
C GLU A 51 7.76 -20.21 -5.27
N PHE A 52 6.45 -20.36 -5.48
CA PHE A 52 5.74 -21.64 -5.34
C PHE A 52 6.17 -22.67 -6.40
N MET A 53 6.40 -22.22 -7.64
CA MET A 53 6.96 -23.07 -8.70
C MET A 53 8.39 -23.52 -8.37
N GLN A 54 9.20 -22.63 -7.79
CA GLN A 54 10.57 -22.93 -7.39
C GLN A 54 10.61 -23.90 -6.19
N PHE A 55 9.71 -23.73 -5.22
CA PHE A 55 9.51 -24.67 -4.12
C PHE A 55 9.10 -26.07 -4.60
N SER A 56 8.20 -26.15 -5.60
CA SER A 56 7.78 -27.42 -6.19
C SER A 56 8.90 -28.13 -6.98
N SER A 57 9.97 -27.43 -7.34
CA SER A 57 11.11 -27.98 -8.09
C SER A 57 12.17 -28.64 -7.19
N GLY A 58 11.98 -28.62 -5.86
CA GLY A 58 12.84 -29.31 -4.90
C GLY A 58 14.17 -28.61 -4.58
N GLU A 59 14.30 -27.32 -4.90
CA GLU A 59 15.45 -26.52 -4.44
C GLU A 59 15.44 -26.41 -2.91
N GLY A 60 16.64 -26.49 -2.30
CA GLY A 60 16.82 -26.55 -0.85
C GLY A 60 16.16 -25.37 -0.10
N LEU A 61 15.45 -25.71 0.97
CA LEU A 61 14.84 -24.75 1.91
C LEU A 61 15.90 -24.06 2.78
N ASP A 62 16.57 -23.08 2.20
CA ASP A 62 17.55 -22.26 2.92
C ASP A 62 16.88 -21.23 3.84
N PHE A 63 17.62 -20.75 4.85
CA PHE A 63 17.16 -19.68 5.74
C PHE A 63 16.64 -18.44 4.98
N LEU A 64 17.26 -18.09 3.86
CA LEU A 64 16.84 -16.99 2.99
C LEU A 64 15.46 -17.21 2.37
N PHE A 65 15.05 -18.46 2.12
CA PHE A 65 13.72 -18.79 1.62
C PHE A 65 12.65 -18.49 2.67
N TYR A 66 12.85 -18.95 3.92
CA TYR A 66 11.93 -18.66 5.02
C TYR A 66 11.84 -17.16 5.32
N LEU A 67 12.98 -16.47 5.33
CA LEU A 67 13.03 -15.04 5.54
C LEU A 67 12.28 -14.29 4.44
N GLY A 68 12.49 -14.70 3.18
CA GLY A 68 11.77 -14.19 2.03
C GLY A 68 10.26 -14.37 2.12
N TRP A 69 9.81 -15.56 2.56
CA TRP A 69 8.39 -15.88 2.77
C TRP A 69 7.73 -14.96 3.80
N ILE A 70 8.41 -14.72 4.93
CA ILE A 70 7.92 -13.80 5.98
C ILE A 70 7.79 -12.38 5.44
N PHE A 71 8.82 -11.89 4.73
CA PHE A 71 8.79 -10.55 4.16
C PHE A 71 7.76 -10.40 3.03
N TYR A 72 7.47 -11.45 2.27
CA TYR A 72 6.40 -11.47 1.27
C TYR A 72 5.03 -11.28 1.91
N PHE A 73 4.74 -12.07 2.96
CA PHE A 73 3.49 -11.95 3.72
C PHE A 73 3.36 -10.57 4.38
N LEU A 74 4.45 -10.08 4.95
CA LEU A 74 4.50 -8.76 5.58
C LEU A 74 4.24 -7.65 4.56
N ASN A 75 4.85 -7.69 3.37
CA ASN A 75 4.58 -6.72 2.31
C ASN A 75 3.11 -6.73 1.86
N ILE A 76 2.51 -7.92 1.64
CA ILE A 76 1.08 -7.98 1.29
C ILE A 76 0.21 -7.40 2.40
N ALA A 77 0.52 -7.69 3.66
CA ALA A 77 -0.20 -7.14 4.81
C ALA A 77 -0.06 -5.61 4.85
N GLU A 78 1.13 -5.07 4.66
CA GLU A 78 1.39 -3.62 4.62
C GLU A 78 0.63 -2.93 3.49
N ILE A 79 0.69 -3.47 2.27
CA ILE A 79 -0.05 -2.95 1.11
C ILE A 79 -1.57 -2.93 1.41
N THR A 80 -2.07 -3.98 2.03
CA THR A 80 -3.49 -4.10 2.37
C THR A 80 -3.89 -3.08 3.43
N ILE A 81 -3.08 -2.90 4.48
CA ILE A 81 -3.33 -1.90 5.54
C ILE A 81 -3.29 -0.48 4.96
N ASP A 82 -2.32 -0.18 4.10
CA ASP A 82 -2.18 1.13 3.45
C ASP A 82 -3.37 1.43 2.53
N MET A 83 -3.86 0.42 1.79
CA MET A 83 -5.06 0.53 0.97
C MET A 83 -6.31 0.82 1.81
N VAL A 84 -6.48 0.15 2.95
CA VAL A 84 -7.60 0.39 3.88
C VAL A 84 -7.51 1.80 4.49
N LEU A 85 -6.32 2.23 4.90
CA LEU A 85 -6.09 3.59 5.40
C LEU A 85 -6.36 4.64 4.34
N TYR A 86 -5.98 4.38 3.08
CA TYR A 86 -6.26 5.25 1.96
C TYR A 86 -7.77 5.43 1.76
N VAL A 87 -8.55 4.34 1.71
CA VAL A 87 -10.02 4.42 1.55
C VAL A 87 -10.66 5.23 2.68
N ARG A 88 -10.17 5.05 3.91
CA ARG A 88 -10.61 5.85 5.07
C ARG A 88 -10.29 7.34 4.90
N ASN A 89 -9.08 7.67 4.45
CA ASN A 89 -8.67 9.06 4.22
C ASN A 89 -9.42 9.71 3.04
N VAL A 90 -9.72 8.97 1.97
CA VAL A 90 -10.55 9.46 0.85
C VAL A 90 -11.94 9.85 1.35
N ARG A 91 -12.54 9.04 2.21
CA ARG A 91 -13.86 9.35 2.79
C ARG A 91 -13.82 10.64 3.60
N LEU A 92 -12.79 10.83 4.44
CA LEU A 92 -12.60 12.04 5.23
C LEU A 92 -12.36 13.28 4.36
N ASP A 93 -11.60 13.15 3.28
CA ASP A 93 -11.38 14.26 2.34
C ASP A 93 -12.66 14.65 1.62
N ARG A 94 -13.48 13.67 1.20
CA ARG A 94 -14.78 13.93 0.56
C ARG A 94 -15.72 14.68 1.49
N GLU A 95 -15.76 14.31 2.78
CA GLU A 95 -16.58 15.01 3.78
C GLU A 95 -16.11 16.46 4.00
N ARG A 96 -14.81 16.73 3.91
CA ARG A 96 -14.26 18.10 3.99
C ARG A 96 -14.59 18.93 2.75
N GLU A 97 -14.48 18.35 1.56
CA GLU A 97 -14.83 19.04 0.30
C GLU A 97 -16.31 19.41 0.26
N THR A 98 -17.21 18.47 0.62
CA THR A 98 -18.65 18.75 0.67
C THR A 98 -19.01 19.81 1.71
N LYS A 99 -18.33 19.87 2.87
CA LYS A 99 -18.55 20.96 3.85
C LYS A 99 -18.15 22.31 3.28
N LEU A 100 -16.99 22.38 2.63
CA LEU A 100 -16.50 23.60 2.00
C LEU A 100 -17.45 24.09 0.90
N GLU A 101 -17.93 23.20 0.03
CA GLU A 101 -18.93 23.53 -1.01
C GLU A 101 -20.23 24.08 -0.41
N ASN A 102 -20.71 23.49 0.69
CA ASN A 102 -21.92 23.97 1.36
C ASN A 102 -21.74 25.31 2.07
N GLU A 103 -20.54 25.62 2.58
CA GLU A 103 -20.22 26.92 3.19
C GLU A 103 -20.16 28.01 2.12
N VAL A 104 -19.48 27.76 1.00
CA VAL A 104 -19.42 28.69 -0.14
C VAL A 104 -20.81 28.96 -0.71
N ALA A 105 -21.62 27.91 -0.91
CA ALA A 105 -22.99 28.06 -1.41
C ALA A 105 -23.90 28.84 -0.44
N LYS A 106 -23.66 28.77 0.88
CA LYS A 106 -24.39 29.59 1.86
C LYS A 106 -23.98 31.06 1.80
N GLU A 107 -22.70 31.35 1.60
CA GLU A 107 -22.23 32.73 1.46
C GLU A 107 -22.76 33.38 0.17
N GLU A 108 -22.73 32.67 -0.97
CA GLU A 108 -23.30 33.19 -2.22
C GLU A 108 -24.79 33.52 -2.10
N ASN A 109 -25.59 32.62 -1.52
CA ASN A 109 -27.02 32.84 -1.31
C ASN A 109 -27.36 33.91 -0.25
N ALA A 110 -26.39 34.37 0.55
CA ALA A 110 -26.61 35.41 1.56
C ALA A 110 -26.31 36.83 1.02
N ILE A 111 -25.72 36.93 -0.17
CA ILE A 111 -25.33 38.18 -0.83
C ILE A 111 -26.39 38.61 -1.87
N ASP A 112 -27.20 37.68 -2.36
CA ASP A 112 -28.41 37.90 -3.20
C ASP A 112 -29.66 38.25 -2.36
#